data_AF-A0A094AN71-F1
#
_entry.id   AF-A0A094AN71-F1
#
_cell.length_a   1.000
_cell.length_b   1.000
_cell.length_c   1.000
_cell.angle_alpha   90.00
_cell.angle_beta   90.00
_cell.angle_gamma   90.00
#
_symmetry.space_group_name_H-M   'P 1'
#
loop_
_entity.id
_entity.type
_entity.pdbx_description
1 polymer ?
#
loop_
_entity_poly.entity_id
_entity_poly.type
_entity_poly.pdbx_seq_one_letter_code
_entity_poly.pdbx_strand_id
1 'polypeptide(L)'
;MQLSHIFLAAAVAFSSVTPAAAALPKYNQYPTYDDCVNDRNIIYHTAPYSGHCYDLEDSAGAYFLNTGGFLNCNGYEGKGCYSEKKHFSPYSGNCYTKDVQSIECS
;
A
#
# COMPACT_ATOMS: atom_id res chain seq x y z
N MET A 1 -10.91 71.78 -5.29
CA MET A 1 -11.28 70.54 -4.56
C MET A 1 -11.45 69.42 -5.57
N GLN A 2 -10.53 68.46 -5.61
CA GLN A 2 -10.83 67.07 -6.01
C GLN A 2 -9.61 66.20 -5.65
N LEU A 3 -9.69 65.50 -4.53
CA LEU A 3 -8.78 64.39 -4.21
C LEU A 3 -9.37 63.13 -4.84
N SER A 4 -8.62 62.48 -5.74
CA SER A 4 -8.95 61.17 -6.27
C SER A 4 -8.28 60.11 -5.39
N HIS A 5 -9.06 59.33 -4.65
CA HIS A 5 -8.56 58.22 -3.84
C HIS A 5 -8.62 56.93 -4.64
N ILE A 6 -7.44 56.40 -5.00
CA ILE A 6 -7.29 55.07 -5.57
C ILE A 6 -7.32 54.09 -4.40
N PHE A 7 -8.39 53.29 -4.29
CA PHE A 7 -8.44 52.16 -3.38
C PHE A 7 -7.72 50.96 -4.02
N LEU A 8 -6.52 50.64 -3.54
CA LEU A 8 -5.91 49.32 -3.78
C LEU A 8 -6.54 48.32 -2.81
N ALA A 9 -7.34 47.39 -3.34
CA ALA A 9 -7.74 46.20 -2.60
C ALA A 9 -6.61 45.15 -2.72
N ALA A 10 -5.91 44.89 -1.62
CA ALA A 10 -4.97 43.78 -1.52
C ALA A 10 -5.76 42.47 -1.36
N ALA A 11 -5.84 41.66 -2.43
CA ALA A 11 -6.40 40.32 -2.35
C ALA A 11 -5.38 39.39 -1.68
N VAL A 12 -5.68 38.95 -0.47
CA VAL A 12 -4.89 37.93 0.25
C VAL A 12 -5.28 36.56 -0.32
N ALA A 13 -4.41 35.97 -1.12
CA ALA A 13 -4.60 34.60 -1.61
C ALA A 13 -4.31 33.62 -0.48
N PHE A 14 -5.36 33.05 0.12
CA PHE A 14 -5.23 31.89 1.00
C PHE A 14 -5.01 30.64 0.14
N SER A 15 -3.77 30.18 0.05
CA SER A 15 -3.46 28.88 -0.55
C SER A 15 -3.99 27.77 0.35
N SER A 16 -5.13 27.18 -0.02
CA SER A 16 -5.67 25.98 0.61
C SER A 16 -4.79 24.78 0.23
N VAL A 17 -3.89 24.38 1.12
CA VAL A 17 -3.17 23.12 0.99
C VAL A 17 -4.15 22.01 1.39
N THR A 18 -4.76 21.33 0.42
CA THR A 18 -5.54 20.12 0.69
C THR A 18 -4.58 19.03 1.18
N PRO A 19 -4.81 18.40 2.35
CA PRO A 19 -4.00 17.28 2.80
C PRO A 19 -4.11 16.16 1.77
N ALA A 20 -2.98 15.71 1.22
CA ALA A 20 -2.95 14.49 0.44
C ALA A 20 -3.35 13.33 1.36
N ALA A 21 -4.31 12.51 0.93
CA ALA A 21 -4.63 11.28 1.64
C ALA A 21 -3.33 10.44 1.77
N ALA A 22 -3.07 9.92 2.97
CA ALA A 22 -1.90 9.06 3.18
C ALA A 22 -2.02 7.83 2.27
N ALA A 23 -0.97 7.54 1.50
CA ALA A 23 -0.93 6.37 0.64
C ALA A 23 -1.05 5.10 1.50
N LEU A 24 -1.80 4.11 1.02
CA LEU A 24 -1.86 2.80 1.65
C LEU A 24 -0.47 2.15 1.66
N PRO A 25 -0.12 1.38 2.70
CA PRO A 25 1.12 0.63 2.72
C PRO A 25 1.19 -0.34 1.53
N LYS A 26 2.39 -0.61 1.02
CA LYS A 26 2.59 -1.63 -0.02
C LYS A 26 3.35 -2.81 0.58
N TYR A 27 3.03 -4.02 0.12
CA TYR A 27 3.86 -5.19 0.42
C TYR A 27 5.24 -5.04 -0.22
N ASN A 28 6.27 -5.54 0.46
CA ASN A 28 7.60 -5.69 -0.12
C ASN A 28 7.57 -6.81 -1.15
N GLN A 29 8.03 -6.50 -2.36
CA GLN A 29 7.97 -7.37 -3.52
C GLN A 29 9.36 -7.49 -4.13
N TYR A 30 9.65 -8.65 -4.67
CA TYR A 30 10.99 -9.06 -5.07
C TYR A 30 10.98 -9.67 -6.46
N PRO A 31 12.05 -9.49 -7.26
CA PRO A 31 12.19 -10.17 -8.54
C PRO A 31 12.18 -11.71 -8.40
N THR A 32 12.79 -12.24 -7.33
CA THR A 32 12.84 -13.68 -7.07
C THR A 32 12.53 -14.03 -5.61
N TYR A 33 12.26 -15.30 -5.35
CA TYR A 33 12.07 -15.82 -3.99
C TYR A 33 13.34 -15.71 -3.13
N ASP A 34 14.50 -15.98 -3.72
CA ASP A 34 15.79 -15.93 -3.02
C ASP A 34 16.11 -14.50 -2.55
N ASP A 35 15.80 -13.49 -3.37
CA ASP A 35 15.92 -12.07 -2.98
C ASP A 35 15.07 -11.78 -1.73
N CYS A 36 13.84 -12.28 -1.68
CA CYS A 36 12.99 -12.12 -0.50
C CYS A 36 13.59 -12.78 0.74
N VAL A 37 14.08 -14.01 0.62
CA VAL A 37 14.64 -14.76 1.76
C VAL A 37 15.87 -14.06 2.32
N ASN A 38 16.72 -13.51 1.45
CA ASN A 38 17.92 -12.78 1.83
C ASN A 38 17.58 -11.47 2.55
N ASP A 39 16.54 -10.75 2.10
CA ASP A 39 16.22 -9.41 2.60
C ASP A 39 15.21 -9.38 3.76
N ARG A 40 14.45 -10.45 3.97
CA ARG A 40 13.34 -10.54 4.92
C ARG A 40 13.65 -10.06 6.35
N ASN A 41 14.89 -10.20 6.80
CA ASN A 41 15.30 -9.81 8.15
C ASN A 41 16.11 -8.51 8.19
N ILE A 42 16.32 -7.87 7.03
CA ILE A 42 17.21 -6.72 6.85
C ILE A 42 16.40 -5.43 6.72
N ILE A 43 15.23 -5.49 6.05
CA ILE A 43 14.40 -4.31 5.81
C ILE A 43 13.13 -4.31 6.67
N TYR A 44 12.56 -3.12 6.87
CA TYR A 44 11.26 -3.00 7.52
C TYR A 44 10.15 -3.44 6.57
N HIS A 45 9.19 -4.20 7.12
CA HIS A 45 8.03 -4.70 6.41
C HIS A 45 6.75 -4.11 6.98
N THR A 46 6.10 -3.26 6.21
CA THR A 46 4.89 -2.56 6.68
C THR A 46 3.72 -3.52 6.80
N ALA A 47 2.96 -3.43 7.88
CA ALA A 47 1.73 -4.19 8.04
C ALA A 47 0.61 -3.63 7.15
N PRO A 48 -0.27 -4.47 6.59
CA PRO A 48 -1.45 -4.02 5.88
C PRO A 48 -2.47 -3.39 6.84
N TYR A 49 -3.44 -2.68 6.28
CA TYR A 49 -4.64 -2.27 6.98
C TYR A 49 -5.73 -3.33 6.80
N SER A 50 -6.49 -3.57 7.87
CA SER A 50 -7.56 -4.58 7.88
C SER A 50 -8.59 -4.31 6.77
N GLY A 51 -8.96 -5.34 6.01
CA GLY A 51 -9.98 -5.28 4.95
C GLY A 51 -9.56 -4.52 3.69
N HIS A 52 -8.30 -4.11 3.57
CA HIS A 52 -7.78 -3.49 2.36
C HIS A 52 -7.18 -4.53 1.42
N CYS A 53 -7.49 -4.38 0.13
CA CYS A 53 -6.88 -5.17 -0.92
C CYS A 53 -5.61 -4.52 -1.46
N TYR A 54 -4.57 -5.33 -1.63
CA TYR A 54 -3.27 -4.91 -2.13
C TYR A 54 -2.89 -5.72 -3.37
N ASP A 55 -2.80 -5.05 -4.52
CA ASP A 55 -2.35 -5.66 -5.77
C ASP A 55 -0.82 -5.82 -5.79
N LEU A 56 -0.35 -7.00 -6.18
CA LEU A 56 1.08 -7.32 -6.35
C LEU A 56 1.55 -6.98 -7.77
N GLU A 57 2.58 -6.17 -7.95
CA GLU A 57 3.09 -5.76 -9.26
C GLU A 57 3.36 -6.94 -10.19
N ASP A 58 3.05 -6.77 -11.48
CA ASP A 58 3.15 -7.85 -12.47
C ASP A 58 4.59 -8.34 -12.67
N SER A 59 5.56 -7.47 -12.42
CA SER A 59 7.00 -7.78 -12.46
C SER A 59 7.54 -8.52 -11.23
N ALA A 60 6.76 -8.66 -10.15
CA ALA A 60 7.23 -9.34 -8.96
C ALA A 60 7.24 -10.87 -9.16
N GLY A 61 8.33 -11.53 -8.77
CA GLY A 61 8.42 -12.99 -8.70
C GLY A 61 8.16 -13.54 -7.30
N ALA A 62 8.27 -12.70 -6.26
CA ALA A 62 7.96 -13.05 -4.88
C ALA A 62 7.51 -11.84 -4.06
N TYR A 63 6.98 -12.10 -2.87
CA TYR A 63 6.61 -11.09 -1.90
C TYR A 63 6.82 -11.59 -0.47
N PHE A 64 7.03 -10.66 0.45
CA PHE A 64 7.03 -10.93 1.88
C PHE A 64 5.64 -10.71 2.45
N LEU A 65 5.04 -11.73 3.07
CA LEU A 65 3.73 -11.62 3.71
C LEU A 65 3.88 -11.12 5.15
N ASN A 66 3.62 -9.84 5.37
CA ASN A 66 3.31 -9.31 6.69
C ASN A 66 1.80 -9.37 6.92
N THR A 67 1.31 -10.23 7.82
CA THR A 67 -0.13 -10.30 8.13
C THR A 67 -0.59 -9.21 9.08
N GLY A 68 0.31 -8.43 9.70
CA GLY A 68 -0.04 -7.47 10.74
C GLY A 68 -0.67 -8.09 12.00
N GLY A 69 -0.66 -9.42 12.12
CA GLY A 69 -1.35 -10.16 13.18
C GLY A 69 -2.81 -10.48 12.88
N PHE A 70 -3.31 -10.19 11.67
CA PHE A 70 -4.66 -10.56 11.26
C PHE A 70 -4.81 -12.08 11.12
N LEU A 71 -5.99 -12.58 11.49
CA LEU A 71 -6.27 -14.01 11.51
C LEU A 71 -6.68 -14.54 10.13
N ASN A 72 -7.23 -13.67 9.27
CA ASN A 72 -7.68 -14.04 7.94
C ASN A 72 -6.89 -13.28 6.88
N CYS A 73 -5.83 -13.88 6.37
CA CYS A 73 -5.14 -13.39 5.18
C CYS A 73 -5.43 -14.29 3.99
N ASN A 74 -5.89 -13.70 2.89
CA ASN A 74 -6.23 -14.40 1.66
C ASN A 74 -5.46 -13.79 0.49
N GLY A 75 -4.92 -14.65 -0.37
CA GLY A 75 -4.41 -14.29 -1.68
C GLY A 75 -5.43 -14.64 -2.75
N TYR A 76 -5.50 -13.84 -3.80
CA TYR A 76 -6.47 -13.99 -4.88
C TYR A 76 -5.75 -14.12 -6.22
N GLU A 77 -6.25 -14.98 -7.11
CA GLU A 77 -5.73 -15.13 -8.46
C GLU A 77 -5.96 -13.90 -9.33
N GLY A 78 -6.99 -13.10 -9.03
CA GLY A 78 -7.29 -11.83 -9.68
C GLY A 78 -6.77 -10.61 -8.92
N LYS A 79 -6.69 -9.48 -9.62
CA LYS A 79 -6.50 -8.14 -9.03
C LYS A 79 -7.75 -7.69 -8.28
N GLY A 80 -7.58 -6.79 -7.33
CA GLY A 80 -8.69 -6.20 -6.57
C GLY A 80 -9.36 -7.18 -5.60
N CYS A 81 -8.72 -8.31 -5.28
CA CYS A 81 -9.23 -9.30 -4.32
C CYS A 81 -10.57 -9.90 -4.73
N TYR A 82 -10.75 -10.05 -6.04
CA TYR A 82 -11.88 -10.75 -6.66
C TYR A 82 -11.35 -12.02 -7.31
N SER A 83 -11.76 -13.20 -6.82
CA SER A 83 -11.64 -14.54 -7.47
C SER A 83 -11.71 -15.65 -6.41
N GLU A 84 -11.40 -16.88 -6.82
CA GLU A 84 -10.95 -17.93 -5.90
C GLU A 84 -9.81 -17.43 -5.01
N LYS A 85 -9.82 -17.90 -3.76
CA LYS A 85 -8.93 -17.44 -2.70
C LYS A 85 -8.05 -18.58 -2.20
N LYS A 86 -6.76 -18.29 -2.08
CA LYS A 86 -5.79 -19.09 -1.32
C LYS A 86 -5.72 -18.52 0.08
N HIS A 87 -6.07 -19.33 1.08
CA HIS A 87 -5.91 -18.92 2.48
C HIS A 87 -4.45 -19.04 2.91
N PHE A 88 -3.91 -17.99 3.53
CA PHE A 88 -2.61 -18.04 4.17
C PHE A 88 -2.78 -18.44 5.63
N SER A 89 -1.81 -19.21 6.14
CA SER A 89 -1.71 -19.44 7.59
C SER A 89 -1.56 -18.08 8.30
N PRO A 90 -2.14 -17.89 9.51
CA PRO A 90 -2.07 -16.61 10.23
C PRO A 90 -0.65 -16.16 10.62
N TYR A 91 0.37 -17.00 10.38
CA TYR A 91 1.76 -16.68 10.65
C TYR A 91 2.32 -15.68 9.64
N SER A 92 2.51 -14.44 10.12
CA SER A 92 3.29 -13.40 9.47
C SER A 92 4.76 -13.82 9.32
N GLY A 93 5.46 -13.22 8.36
CA GLY A 93 6.93 -13.30 8.34
C GLY A 93 7.53 -14.25 7.32
N ASN A 94 6.77 -14.67 6.31
CA ASN A 94 7.24 -15.62 5.31
C ASN A 94 7.30 -15.01 3.92
N CYS A 95 8.28 -15.49 3.15
CA CYS A 95 8.37 -15.23 1.73
C CYS A 95 7.49 -16.22 0.98
N TYR A 96 6.87 -15.75 -0.09
CA TYR A 96 6.08 -16.56 -0.99
C TYR A 96 6.45 -16.22 -2.43
N THR A 97 6.60 -17.24 -3.27
CA THR A 97 6.61 -17.05 -4.72
C THR A 97 5.30 -16.41 -5.13
N LYS A 98 5.32 -15.52 -6.12
CA LYS A 98 4.10 -14.88 -6.62
C LYS A 98 3.24 -15.89 -7.38
N ASP A 99 2.27 -16.46 -6.68
CA ASP A 99 1.22 -17.34 -7.21
C ASP A 99 -0.19 -16.74 -7.06
N VAL A 100 -0.27 -15.51 -6.57
CA VAL A 100 -1.49 -14.70 -6.44
C VAL A 100 -1.24 -13.30 -7.00
N GLN A 101 -2.31 -12.58 -7.33
CA GLN A 101 -2.25 -11.24 -7.91
C GLN A 101 -2.60 -10.13 -6.92
N SER A 102 -3.32 -10.46 -5.84
CA SER A 102 -3.61 -9.52 -4.75
C SER A 102 -3.77 -10.22 -3.40
N ILE A 103 -3.66 -9.44 -2.31
CA ILE A 103 -3.72 -9.93 -0.93
C ILE A 103 -4.63 -9.03 -0.10
N GLU A 104 -5.43 -9.62 0.78
CA GLU A 104 -6.23 -8.93 1.79
C GLU A 104 -6.08 -9.64 3.13
N CYS A 105 -5.97 -8.88 4.22
CA CYS A 105 -5.92 -9.39 5.58
C CYS A 105 -6.98 -8.72 6.45
N SER A 106 -7.67 -9.49 7.31
CA SER A 106 -8.63 -8.99 8.30
C SER A 106 -8.68 -9.80 9.61
#